data_AF-A0A1I1SUR0-F1
#
_entry.id   AF-A0A1I1SUR0-F1
#
_cell.length_a   1.000
_cell.length_b   1.000
_cell.length_c   1.000
_cell.angle_alpha   90.00
_cell.angle_beta   90.00
_cell.angle_gamma   90.00
#
_symmetry.space_group_name_H-M   'P 1'
#
loop_
_entity.id
_entity.type
_entity.pdbx_description
1 polymer ?
#
loop_
_entity_poly.entity_id
_entity_poly.type
_entity_poly.pdbx_seq_one_letter_code
_entity_poly.pdbx_strand_id
1 'polypeptide(L)'
;MGSLANARQHIYQLILALEEVLSGPPDVRQMEDSPFLNLWAPVRVHSDISLFGQVSGHPSLPERQVITSLILYIDLERRISRTMNRWYRLGEPRDYLREAADAFPNIDMTDAVLNIGNDTVGATVDQLHAAIADFPRSLLADCLLLQQFDLLPWLDRVVKAWPV
;
A
#
# COMPACT_ATOMS: atom_id res chain seq x y z
N MET A 1 -23.81 16.75 0.61
CA MET A 1 -23.15 17.04 -0.70
C MET A 1 -21.66 16.67 -0.74
N GLY A 2 -20.91 16.61 0.38
CA GLY A 2 -19.47 16.26 0.36
C GLY A 2 -19.10 14.78 0.15
N SER A 3 -19.98 13.82 0.44
CA SER A 3 -19.67 12.38 0.40
C SER A 3 -19.46 11.82 -1.02
N LEU A 4 -20.36 12.14 -1.96
CA LEU A 4 -20.28 11.68 -3.37
C LEU A 4 -19.11 12.31 -4.14
N ALA A 5 -18.82 13.59 -3.91
CA ALA A 5 -17.69 14.26 -4.53
C ALA A 5 -16.34 13.68 -4.04
N ASN A 6 -16.25 13.37 -2.75
CA ASN A 6 -15.06 12.72 -2.17
C ASN A 6 -14.90 11.29 -2.70
N ALA A 7 -15.98 10.51 -2.80
CA ALA A 7 -15.94 9.16 -3.37
C ALA A 7 -15.47 9.18 -4.83
N ARG A 8 -16.02 10.08 -5.66
CA ARG A 8 -15.60 10.24 -7.06
C ARG A 8 -14.13 10.62 -7.18
N GLN A 9 -13.66 11.56 -6.36
CA GLN A 9 -12.26 11.95 -6.34
C GLN A 9 -11.35 10.77 -5.96
N HIS A 10 -11.77 9.97 -4.99
CA HIS A 10 -11.02 8.80 -4.54
C HIS A 10 -10.85 7.76 -5.66
N ILE A 11 -11.90 7.48 -6.41
CA ILE A 11 -11.86 6.58 -7.59
C ILE A 11 -10.91 7.14 -8.64
N TYR A 12 -10.97 8.44 -8.95
CA TYR A 12 -10.03 9.04 -9.92
C TYR A 12 -8.57 8.93 -9.47
N GLN A 13 -8.29 9.15 -8.18
CA GLN A 13 -6.94 8.98 -7.65
C GLN A 13 -6.46 7.53 -7.75
N LEU A 14 -7.34 6.56 -7.46
CA LEU A 14 -7.02 5.15 -7.62
C LEU A 14 -6.71 4.80 -9.08
N ILE A 15 -7.55 5.23 -10.03
CA ILE A 15 -7.32 4.99 -11.46
C ILE A 15 -5.95 5.53 -11.89
N LEU A 16 -5.64 6.78 -11.55
CA LEU A 16 -4.35 7.40 -11.89
C LEU A 16 -3.18 6.64 -11.28
N ALA A 17 -3.28 6.24 -10.02
CA ALA A 17 -2.22 5.49 -9.35
C ALA A 17 -2.00 4.11 -9.99
N LEU A 18 -3.06 3.44 -10.44
CA LEU A 18 -2.96 2.17 -11.15
C LEU A 18 -2.30 2.34 -12.53
N GLU A 19 -2.67 3.37 -13.29
CA GLU A 19 -2.04 3.67 -14.58
C GLU A 19 -0.55 3.99 -14.43
N GLU A 20 -0.14 4.66 -13.35
CA GLU A 20 1.27 4.90 -13.05
C GLU A 20 2.02 3.59 -12.75
N VAL A 21 1.41 2.67 -12.00
CA VAL A 21 2.01 1.34 -11.76
C VAL A 21 2.18 0.58 -13.07
N LEU A 22 1.17 0.60 -13.95
CA LEU A 22 1.23 -0.06 -15.26
C LEU A 22 2.25 0.58 -16.21
N SER A 23 2.49 1.88 -16.09
CA SER A 23 3.52 2.61 -16.86
C SER A 23 4.94 2.27 -16.39
N GLY A 24 5.07 1.64 -15.22
CA GLY A 24 6.33 1.29 -14.59
C GLY A 24 6.79 2.35 -13.57
N PRO A 25 7.63 1.94 -12.59
CA PRO A 25 8.12 2.86 -11.57
C PRO A 25 8.94 4.01 -12.19
N PRO A 26 8.86 5.22 -11.63
CA PRO A 26 9.70 6.34 -12.05
C PRO A 26 11.19 6.02 -11.88
N ASP A 27 12.03 6.68 -12.66
CA ASP A 27 13.48 6.60 -12.46
C ASP A 27 13.93 7.31 -11.17
N VAL A 28 15.18 7.08 -10.78
CA VAL A 28 15.74 7.64 -9.52
C VAL A 28 15.65 9.17 -9.47
N ARG A 29 15.80 9.87 -10.61
CA ARG A 29 15.76 11.34 -10.65
C ARG A 29 14.34 11.84 -10.44
N GLN A 30 13.36 11.17 -11.03
CA GLN A 30 11.94 11.46 -10.83
C GLN A 30 11.48 11.19 -9.38
N MET A 31 12.25 10.41 -8.63
CA MET A 31 12.00 10.07 -7.23
C MET A 31 12.68 10.99 -6.22
N GLU A 32 13.54 11.93 -6.64
CA GLU A 32 14.31 12.78 -5.71
C GLU A 32 13.39 13.56 -4.75
N ASP A 33 12.32 14.14 -5.28
CA ASP A 33 11.32 14.90 -4.53
C ASP A 33 10.25 14.02 -3.86
N SER A 34 10.29 12.71 -4.06
CA SER A 34 9.35 11.79 -3.41
C SER A 34 9.63 11.72 -1.90
N PRO A 35 8.58 11.70 -1.06
CA PRO A 35 8.74 11.54 0.38
C PRO A 35 9.52 10.27 0.72
N PHE A 36 10.32 10.34 1.77
CA PHE A 36 11.09 9.21 2.27
C PHE A 36 10.34 8.55 3.43
N LEU A 37 10.16 7.24 3.37
CA LEU A 37 9.52 6.44 4.41
C LEU A 37 10.54 5.47 5.01
N ASN A 38 11.00 5.74 6.21
CA ASN A 38 11.99 4.94 6.93
C ASN A 38 11.34 4.11 8.04
N LEU A 39 12.04 3.06 8.50
CA LEU A 39 11.60 2.16 9.56
C LEU A 39 10.18 1.65 9.29
N TRP A 40 9.94 1.26 8.04
CA TRP A 40 8.60 0.98 7.56
C TRP A 40 8.22 -0.47 7.80
N ALA A 41 6.94 -0.73 8.11
CA ALA A 41 6.39 -2.07 8.27
C ALA A 41 5.06 -2.19 7.54
N PRO A 42 4.74 -3.35 6.94
CA PRO A 42 3.40 -3.61 6.44
C PRO A 42 2.39 -3.64 7.58
N VAL A 43 1.25 -3.00 7.37
CA VAL A 43 0.13 -3.03 8.30
C VAL A 43 -1.17 -3.22 7.54
N ARG A 44 -2.10 -3.95 8.14
CA ARG A 44 -3.47 -4.04 7.65
C ARG A 44 -4.35 -3.06 8.41
N VAL A 45 -5.06 -2.22 7.68
CA VAL A 45 -6.05 -1.28 8.19
C VAL A 45 -7.38 -1.67 7.56
N HIS A 46 -8.29 -2.21 8.38
CA HIS A 46 -9.50 -2.87 7.88
C HIS A 46 -9.18 -3.99 6.87
N SER A 47 -9.61 -3.89 5.61
CA SER A 47 -9.30 -4.85 4.53
C SER A 47 -7.98 -4.59 3.83
N ASP A 48 -7.47 -3.35 3.91
CA ASP A 48 -6.42 -2.85 3.03
C ASP A 48 -5.05 -3.02 3.68
N ILE A 49 -4.03 -3.26 2.86
CA ILE A 49 -2.63 -3.21 3.32
C ILE A 49 -2.05 -1.83 3.03
N SER A 50 -1.38 -1.27 4.02
CA SER A 50 -0.68 0.02 3.98
C SER A 50 0.72 -0.14 4.60
N LEU A 51 1.52 0.92 4.57
CA LEU A 51 2.79 0.96 5.30
C LEU A 51 2.66 1.88 6.53
N PHE A 52 3.11 1.40 7.67
CA PHE A 52 3.41 2.24 8.82
C PHE A 52 4.90 2.60 8.80
N GLY A 53 5.27 3.86 9.06
CA GLY A 53 6.69 4.23 9.13
C GLY A 53 6.91 5.70 9.45
N GLN A 54 8.18 6.11 9.54
CA GLN A 54 8.58 7.49 9.74
C GLN A 54 8.74 8.19 8.39
N VAL A 55 7.91 9.21 8.13
CA VAL A 55 7.97 10.00 6.90
C VAL A 55 8.81 11.25 7.07
N SER A 56 9.60 11.60 6.06
CA SER A 56 10.26 12.90 5.90
C SER A 56 10.17 13.41 4.45
N GLY A 57 10.42 14.72 4.25
CA GLY A 57 10.31 15.36 2.94
C GLY A 57 8.89 15.39 2.36
N HIS A 58 7.86 15.20 3.20
CA HIS A 58 6.47 15.15 2.74
C HIS A 58 5.92 16.56 2.48
N PRO A 59 5.31 16.86 1.30
CA PRO A 59 4.90 18.23 0.94
C PRO A 59 3.92 18.89 1.92
N SER A 60 3.11 18.09 2.61
CA SER A 60 2.03 18.57 3.48
C SER A 60 2.09 18.05 4.92
N LEU A 61 3.10 17.26 5.29
CA LEU A 61 3.19 16.67 6.63
C LEU A 61 4.57 16.97 7.21
N PRO A 62 4.66 17.35 8.50
CA PRO A 62 5.95 17.40 9.18
C PRO A 62 6.52 15.98 9.33
N GLU A 63 7.79 15.89 9.69
CA GLU A 63 8.42 14.61 9.99
C GLU A 63 7.71 13.92 11.17
N ARG A 64 7.17 12.73 10.92
CA ARG A 64 6.36 12.00 11.92
C ARG A 64 6.15 10.55 11.50
N GLN A 65 5.63 9.75 12.43
CA GLN A 65 5.06 8.45 12.08
C GLN A 65 3.72 8.61 11.35
N VAL A 66 3.54 7.82 10.30
CA VAL A 66 2.32 7.80 9.48
C VAL A 66 1.93 6.37 9.14
N ILE A 67 0.63 6.17 8.92
CA ILE A 67 0.12 5.09 8.11
C ILE A 67 -0.16 5.69 6.74
N THR A 68 0.37 5.08 5.68
CA THR A 68 0.12 5.52 4.31
C THR A 68 -1.31 5.21 3.88
N SER A 69 -1.74 5.72 2.71
CA SER A 69 -2.87 5.11 2.01
C SER A 69 -2.52 3.68 1.55
N LEU A 70 -3.53 2.94 1.09
CA LEU A 70 -3.40 1.63 0.43
C LEU A 70 -2.16 1.60 -0.49
N ILE A 71 -1.37 0.54 -0.35
CA ILE A 71 -0.22 0.27 -1.21
C ILE A 71 -0.66 -0.49 -2.47
N LEU A 72 -0.11 -0.08 -3.61
CA LEU A 72 -0.42 -0.63 -4.94
C LEU A 72 0.80 -1.27 -5.60
N TYR A 73 2.00 -0.87 -5.19
CA TYR A 73 3.24 -1.42 -5.74
C TYR A 73 4.38 -1.26 -4.74
N ILE A 74 5.31 -2.23 -4.74
CA ILE A 74 6.55 -2.16 -3.98
C ILE A 74 7.68 -2.83 -4.76
N ASP A 75 8.84 -2.20 -4.74
CA ASP A 75 10.10 -2.78 -5.23
C ASP A 75 11.14 -2.60 -4.13
N LEU A 76 11.48 -3.71 -3.47
CA LEU A 76 12.41 -3.72 -2.35
C LEU A 76 13.87 -3.55 -2.78
N GLU A 77 14.22 -3.97 -4.01
CA GLU A 77 15.56 -3.81 -4.55
C GLU A 77 15.84 -2.35 -4.88
N ARG A 78 14.88 -1.70 -5.56
CA ARG A 78 14.95 -0.26 -5.88
C ARG A 78 14.58 0.64 -4.70
N ARG A 79 14.09 0.05 -3.60
CA ARG A 79 13.61 0.75 -2.39
C ARG A 79 12.59 1.83 -2.73
N ILE A 80 11.51 1.44 -3.41
CA ILE A 80 10.41 2.34 -3.76
C ILE A 80 9.06 1.68 -3.53
N SER A 81 8.03 2.50 -3.30
CA SER A 81 6.64 2.03 -3.30
C SER A 81 5.70 3.03 -3.94
N ARG A 82 4.62 2.53 -4.56
CA ARG A 82 3.45 3.32 -4.94
C ARG A 82 2.33 3.03 -3.97
N THR A 83 1.87 4.08 -3.31
CA THR A 83 0.59 4.09 -2.58
C THR A 83 -0.48 4.69 -3.48
N MET A 84 -1.75 4.73 -3.08
CA MET A 84 -2.77 5.47 -3.84
C MET A 84 -2.39 6.94 -4.06
N ASN A 85 -1.83 7.61 -3.05
CA ASN A 85 -1.61 9.06 -3.11
C ASN A 85 -0.23 9.46 -3.63
N ARG A 86 0.84 8.71 -3.30
CA ARG A 86 2.21 9.07 -3.70
C ARG A 86 3.12 7.87 -3.97
N TRP A 87 4.16 8.14 -4.74
CA TRP A 87 5.40 7.37 -4.70
C TRP A 87 6.20 7.71 -3.44
N TYR A 88 6.84 6.72 -2.85
CA TYR A 88 7.77 6.88 -1.72
C TYR A 88 9.11 6.27 -2.07
N ARG A 89 10.18 6.91 -1.57
CA ARG A 89 11.48 6.26 -1.40
C ARG A 89 11.46 5.53 -0.07
N LEU A 90 11.93 4.28 -0.05
CA LEU A 90 11.93 3.44 1.13
C LEU A 90 13.30 3.46 1.80
N GLY A 91 13.29 3.61 3.12
CA GLY A 91 14.44 3.38 3.97
C GLY A 91 14.53 1.94 4.42
N GLU A 92 15.02 1.76 5.64
CA GLU A 92 15.13 0.44 6.24
C GLU A 92 13.74 -0.11 6.61
N PRO A 93 13.44 -1.37 6.27
CA PRO A 93 12.26 -2.04 6.77
C PRO A 93 12.37 -2.28 8.28
N ARG A 94 11.21 -2.37 8.92
CA ARG A 94 11.05 -2.78 10.30
C ARG A 94 10.10 -3.97 10.35
N ASP A 95 10.56 -5.07 10.94
CA ASP A 95 9.77 -6.29 11.05
C ASP A 95 9.37 -6.50 12.51
N TYR A 96 8.23 -5.91 12.88
CA TYR A 96 7.74 -6.00 14.25
C TYR A 96 7.38 -7.42 14.67
N LEU A 97 6.94 -8.28 13.75
CA LEU A 97 6.60 -9.66 14.05
C LEU A 97 7.86 -10.46 14.36
N ARG A 98 8.93 -10.27 13.57
CA ARG A 98 10.24 -10.87 13.88
C ARG A 98 10.85 -10.32 15.16
N GLU A 99 10.82 -9.01 15.37
CA GLU A 99 11.27 -8.38 16.63
C GLU A 99 10.53 -8.98 17.85
N ALA A 100 9.22 -9.20 17.73
CA ALA A 100 8.42 -9.82 18.78
C ALA A 100 8.76 -11.31 18.96
N ALA A 101 8.94 -12.07 17.87
CA ALA A 101 9.35 -13.48 17.94
C ALA A 101 10.71 -13.64 18.62
N ASP A 102 11.67 -12.77 18.31
CA ASP A 102 12.99 -12.75 18.94
C ASP A 102 12.92 -12.41 20.45
N ALA A 103 12.04 -11.47 20.82
CA ALA A 103 11.82 -11.10 22.22
C ALA A 103 11.07 -12.17 23.03
N PHE A 104 10.26 -12.99 22.36
CA PHE A 104 9.42 -14.01 22.99
C PHE A 104 9.58 -15.39 22.30
N PRO A 105 10.77 -16.01 22.36
CA PRO A 105 11.12 -17.20 21.57
C PRO A 105 10.33 -18.47 21.91
N ASN A 106 9.60 -18.47 23.03
CA ASN A 106 8.77 -19.60 23.48
C ASN A 106 7.28 -19.40 23.18
N ILE A 107 6.92 -18.33 22.48
CA ILE A 107 5.55 -18.06 22.03
C ILE A 107 5.50 -18.39 20.54
N ASP A 108 4.56 -19.26 20.17
CA ASP A 108 4.25 -19.47 18.75
C ASP A 108 3.61 -18.20 18.19
N MET A 109 4.36 -17.50 17.34
CA MET A 109 3.95 -16.25 16.71
C MET A 109 3.36 -16.47 15.31
N THR A 110 3.19 -17.72 14.87
CA THR A 110 2.70 -18.05 13.51
C THR A 110 1.35 -17.41 13.22
N ASP A 111 0.47 -17.35 14.23
CA ASP A 111 -0.85 -16.71 14.16
C ASP A 111 -0.93 -15.39 14.95
N ALA A 112 0.22 -14.84 15.37
CA ALA A 112 0.22 -13.62 16.18
C ALA A 112 -0.17 -12.40 15.35
N VAL A 113 -1.24 -11.73 15.80
CA VAL A 113 -1.68 -10.46 15.25
C VAL A 113 -1.14 -9.34 16.13
N LEU A 114 -0.11 -8.63 15.66
CA LEU A 114 0.40 -7.48 16.39
C LEU A 114 -0.58 -6.31 16.25
N ASN A 115 -1.27 -5.94 17.33
CA ASN A 115 -2.10 -4.75 17.35
C ASN A 115 -1.22 -3.49 17.49
N ILE A 116 -1.22 -2.63 16.47
CA ILE A 116 -0.43 -1.39 16.41
C ILE A 116 -1.32 -0.17 16.74
N GLY A 117 -2.64 -0.36 16.92
CA GLY A 117 -3.61 0.68 17.27
C GLY A 117 -5.05 0.29 16.92
N ASN A 118 -6.01 1.20 17.16
CA ASN A 118 -7.46 1.03 16.96
C ASN A 118 -7.86 0.59 15.53
N ASP A 119 -7.74 -0.71 15.21
CA ASP A 119 -8.01 -1.37 13.91
C ASP A 119 -6.81 -1.48 12.96
N THR A 120 -5.59 -1.33 13.47
CA THR A 120 -4.36 -1.57 12.69
C THR A 120 -3.61 -2.77 13.23
N VAL A 121 -3.37 -3.73 12.37
CA VAL A 121 -2.61 -4.94 12.71
C VAL A 121 -1.36 -5.05 11.86
N GLY A 122 -0.27 -5.54 12.45
CA GLY A 122 0.96 -5.84 11.72
C GLY A 122 0.72 -6.90 10.64
N ALA A 123 1.41 -6.76 9.52
CA ALA A 123 1.44 -7.73 8.43
C ALA A 123 2.88 -8.06 8.04
N THR A 124 3.09 -9.24 7.46
CA THR A 124 4.39 -9.62 6.90
C THR A 124 4.60 -9.03 5.51
N VAL A 125 5.85 -9.01 5.05
CA VAL A 125 6.19 -8.64 3.66
C VAL A 125 5.53 -9.60 2.67
N ASP A 126 5.42 -10.90 2.99
CA ASP A 126 4.72 -11.86 2.14
C ASP A 126 3.22 -11.56 2.01
N GLN A 127 2.56 -11.20 3.11
CA GLN A 127 1.16 -10.77 3.10
C GLN A 127 0.97 -9.49 2.29
N LEU A 128 1.94 -8.56 2.36
CA LEU A 128 1.97 -7.36 1.53
C LEU A 128 2.06 -7.70 0.04
N HIS A 129 3.01 -8.55 -0.37
CA HIS A 129 3.14 -8.96 -1.77
C HIS A 129 1.89 -9.68 -2.26
N ALA A 130 1.31 -10.57 -1.45
CA ALA A 130 0.08 -11.26 -1.79
C ALA A 130 -1.10 -10.29 -1.99
N ALA A 131 -1.24 -9.28 -1.13
CA ALA A 131 -2.29 -8.28 -1.27
C ALA A 131 -2.12 -7.41 -2.52
N ILE A 132 -0.89 -6.96 -2.82
CA ILE A 132 -0.60 -6.22 -4.06
C ILE A 132 -0.92 -7.08 -5.29
N ALA A 133 -0.56 -8.36 -5.26
CA ALA A 133 -0.78 -9.29 -6.35
C ALA A 133 -2.27 -9.59 -6.63
N ASP A 134 -3.09 -9.63 -5.58
CA ASP A 134 -4.52 -9.90 -5.69
C ASP A 134 -5.34 -8.64 -5.98
N PHE A 135 -4.82 -7.46 -5.64
CA PHE A 135 -5.59 -6.21 -5.61
C PHE A 135 -6.47 -5.93 -6.86
N PRO A 136 -5.98 -6.03 -8.12
CA PRO A 136 -6.83 -5.79 -9.28
C PRO A 136 -7.98 -6.79 -9.42
N ARG A 137 -7.80 -8.04 -8.97
CA ARG A 137 -8.85 -9.06 -8.99
C ARG A 137 -9.90 -8.77 -7.93
N SER A 138 -9.48 -8.37 -6.72
CA SER A 138 -10.40 -7.95 -5.67
C SER A 138 -11.22 -6.74 -6.13
N LEU A 139 -10.58 -5.74 -6.76
CA LEU A 139 -11.26 -4.56 -7.29
C LEU A 139 -12.24 -4.89 -8.44
N LEU A 140 -11.90 -5.85 -9.30
CA LEU A 140 -12.81 -6.36 -10.33
C LEU A 140 -14.05 -7.02 -9.72
N ALA A 141 -13.87 -7.84 -8.68
CA ALA A 141 -14.97 -8.47 -7.96
C ALA A 141 -15.89 -7.41 -7.31
N ASP A 142 -15.31 -6.39 -6.68
CA ASP A 142 -16.09 -5.27 -6.10
C ASP A 142 -16.89 -4.51 -7.16
N CYS A 143 -16.31 -4.24 -8.33
CA CYS A 143 -17.02 -3.57 -9.42
C CYS A 143 -18.18 -4.40 -9.96
N LEU A 144 -18.04 -5.73 -10.03
CA LEU A 144 -19.12 -6.63 -10.41
C LEU A 144 -20.26 -6.61 -9.38
N LEU A 145 -19.92 -6.70 -8.09
CA LEU A 145 -20.89 -6.67 -6.99
C LEU A 145 -21.65 -5.33 -6.95
N LEU A 146 -20.96 -4.22 -7.20
CA LEU A 146 -21.52 -2.87 -7.21
C LEU A 146 -22.12 -2.46 -8.56
N GLN A 147 -22.17 -3.38 -9.53
CA GLN A 147 -22.72 -3.17 -10.89
C GLN A 147 -22.08 -1.97 -11.64
N GLN A 148 -20.79 -1.72 -11.40
CA GLN A 148 -19.99 -0.69 -12.09
C GLN A 148 -19.44 -1.23 -13.41
N PHE A 149 -20.34 -1.58 -14.33
CA PHE A 149 -19.99 -2.31 -15.55
C PHE A 149 -19.18 -1.51 -16.57
N ASP A 150 -19.26 -0.18 -16.51
CA ASP A 150 -18.51 0.75 -17.32
C ASP A 150 -16.99 0.68 -17.06
N LEU A 151 -16.58 0.27 -15.86
CA LEU A 151 -15.18 0.12 -15.49
C LEU A 151 -14.57 -1.23 -15.89
N LEU A 152 -15.40 -2.24 -16.22
CA LEU A 152 -14.91 -3.60 -16.47
C LEU A 152 -13.90 -3.71 -17.62
N PRO A 153 -14.10 -3.07 -18.79
CA PRO A 153 -13.12 -3.17 -19.88
C PRO A 153 -11.76 -2.56 -19.51
N TRP A 154 -11.76 -1.56 -18.63
CA TRP A 154 -10.53 -0.95 -18.12
C TRP A 154 -9.88 -1.85 -17.07
N LEU A 155 -10.63 -2.34 -16.07
CA LEU A 155 -10.11 -3.25 -15.04
C LEU A 155 -9.57 -4.57 -15.60
N ASP A 156 -10.22 -5.15 -16.62
CA ASP A 156 -9.71 -6.34 -17.29
C ASP A 156 -8.31 -6.11 -17.90
N ARG A 157 -8.03 -4.91 -18.42
CA ARG A 157 -6.68 -4.53 -18.86
C ARG A 157 -5.72 -4.43 -17.69
N VAL A 158 -6.14 -3.79 -16.59
CA VAL A 158 -5.32 -3.66 -15.37
C VAL A 158 -4.93 -5.04 -14.85
N VAL A 159 -5.89 -5.96 -14.69
CA VAL A 159 -5.65 -7.34 -14.23
C VAL A 159 -4.65 -8.08 -15.11
N LYS A 160 -4.72 -7.90 -16.43
CA LYS A 160 -3.83 -8.56 -17.40
C LYS A 160 -2.42 -7.99 -17.44
N ALA A 161 -2.28 -6.69 -17.17
CA ALA A 161 -1.01 -5.98 -17.24
C ALA A 161 -0.35 -5.76 -15.86
N TRP A 162 -0.99 -6.22 -14.77
CA TRP A 162 -0.53 -5.96 -13.42
C TRP A 162 0.85 -6.56 -13.16
N PRO A 163 1.81 -5.80 -12.61
CA PRO A 163 3.13 -6.32 -12.28
C PRO A 163 3.03 -7.21 -11.03
N VAL A 164 3.17 -8.52 -11.23
CA VAL A 164 3.28 -9.57 -10.19
C VAL A 164 4.53 -10.40 -10.38
#